data_AF-A0A507F6F2-F1
#
_entry.id   AF-A0A507F6F2-F1
#
_cell.length_a   1.000
_cell.length_b   1.000
_cell.length_c   1.000
_cell.angle_alpha   90.00
_cell.angle_beta   90.00
_cell.angle_gamma   90.00
#
_symmetry.space_group_name_H-M   'P 1'
#
loop_
_entity.id
_entity.type
_entity.pdbx_description
1 polymer ?
#
loop_
_entity_poly.entity_id
_entity_poly.type
_entity_poly.pdbx_seq_one_letter_code
_entity_poly.pdbx_strand_id
1 'polypeptide(L)'
;MAASPLTAATHNPPAAPLEDKDKQIQELTKTVDLLKIQISAFERINDIREGQVPSTDAEMNVSMVTTREDLLTCWRRKVFELLVHNKLQMAEFDQDRRAWEMKLGEQRQEKEALQQQLQISAELLRIKEASLELERDTRKRIASEMQAVDARRTAEHKHALETVEKWVDHIGCEMQNRFVQAAERKMHMLSNRIEFAADRLAVVRSMQKHRQASIDDEHKQDVTNLTQGEHQMLEKTEPEIQLLHDRISQLIEERDALMKRLDVDAKVFEEERQELLRKVSDLEASQADMCARLNQITFELREEQELKKSRTFSTNLEQTEKDIEDGRKDVSALRDKLSKLKVQHERDLRRAYRLGDEGAKLLRAEFDVIRKQHIRTAQVLKITRGPRHQNKARTDGVVPMVSLEPIIEMAPIPPMAPAVEPPSIKGVISPARQGGDIQEEPKTPKHTVISSESRAALHQLTSKGNESAPVPDAIYHRLQTLRLLSQSLLSDTGHRPD
;
A
#
# COMPACT_ATOMS: atom_id res chain seq x y z
N MET A 1 1.26 10.72 0.41
CA MET A 1 1.15 10.02 1.71
C MET A 1 2.50 10.08 2.39
N ALA A 2 2.51 10.58 3.62
CA ALA A 2 3.70 10.81 4.41
C ALA A 2 4.45 9.50 4.67
N ALA A 3 5.77 9.55 4.48
CA ALA A 3 6.67 8.47 4.82
C ALA A 3 6.77 8.38 6.36
N SER A 4 6.20 7.34 6.94
CA SER A 4 6.61 6.88 8.27
C SER A 4 7.99 6.22 8.13
N PRO A 5 8.99 6.64 8.91
CA PRO A 5 10.30 6.00 8.88
C PRO A 5 10.17 4.62 9.54
N LEU A 6 10.35 3.58 8.75
CA LEU A 6 10.64 2.23 9.25
C LEU A 6 11.94 2.33 10.04
N THR A 7 11.81 2.39 11.36
CA THR A 7 12.90 2.14 12.29
C THR A 7 13.45 0.76 11.96
N ALA A 8 14.69 0.75 11.47
CA ALA A 8 15.47 -0.45 11.32
C ALA A 8 15.55 -1.12 12.69
N ALA A 9 14.75 -2.17 12.89
CA ALA A 9 15.03 -3.17 13.89
C ALA A 9 16.40 -3.75 13.54
N THR A 10 17.41 -3.24 14.23
CA THR A 10 18.74 -3.82 14.26
C THR A 10 18.57 -5.22 14.85
N HIS A 11 18.46 -6.20 13.95
CA HIS A 11 18.57 -7.60 14.30
C HIS A 11 19.97 -7.81 14.87
N ASN A 12 20.10 -7.67 16.19
CA ASN A 12 21.25 -8.18 16.90
C ASN A 12 21.34 -9.70 16.62
N PRO A 13 22.48 -10.20 16.16
CA PRO A 13 22.69 -11.63 16.01
C PRO A 13 22.55 -12.30 17.39
N PRO A 14 22.24 -13.61 17.47
CA PRO A 14 22.04 -14.28 18.74
C PRO A 14 23.36 -14.27 19.52
N ALA A 15 23.47 -13.40 20.52
CA ALA A 15 24.57 -13.34 21.49
C ALA A 15 24.55 -14.53 22.49
N ALA A 16 23.60 -15.46 22.34
CA ALA A 16 23.42 -16.63 23.19
C ALA A 16 24.68 -17.52 23.34
N PRO A 17 25.55 -17.75 22.33
CA PRO A 17 26.71 -18.62 22.50
C PRO A 17 27.88 -17.96 23.25
N LEU A 18 27.91 -16.63 23.32
CA LEU A 18 28.97 -15.87 23.98
C LEU A 18 28.61 -15.61 25.44
N GLU A 19 27.36 -15.24 25.74
CA GLU A 19 26.90 -15.10 27.13
C GLU A 19 27.01 -16.40 27.93
N ASP A 20 26.71 -17.56 27.33
CA ASP A 20 26.86 -18.85 28.00
C ASP A 20 28.33 -19.20 28.25
N LYS A 21 29.24 -18.83 27.34
CA LYS A 21 30.69 -19.03 27.54
C LYS A 21 31.25 -18.08 28.58
N ASP A 22 30.81 -16.83 28.61
CA ASP A 22 31.25 -15.84 29.58
C ASP A 22 30.74 -16.19 31.00
N LYS A 23 29.52 -16.71 31.12
CA LYS A 23 29.02 -17.29 32.38
C LYS A 23 29.85 -18.49 32.82
N GLN A 24 30.18 -19.39 31.89
CA GLN A 24 30.98 -20.57 32.19
C GLN A 24 32.44 -20.21 32.58
N ILE A 25 33.01 -19.17 31.96
CA ILE A 25 34.32 -18.61 32.33
C ILE A 25 34.26 -17.97 33.71
N GLN A 26 33.22 -17.21 34.03
CA GLN A 26 33.05 -16.63 35.37
C GLN A 26 32.89 -17.70 36.44
N GLU A 27 32.13 -18.76 36.17
CA GLU A 27 31.92 -19.86 37.11
C GLU A 27 33.20 -20.69 37.33
N LEU A 28 33.96 -20.96 36.26
CA LEU A 28 35.28 -21.58 36.34
C LEU A 28 36.28 -20.69 37.10
N THR A 29 36.26 -19.39 36.88
CA THR A 29 37.14 -18.44 37.58
C THR A 29 36.83 -18.41 39.08
N LYS A 30 35.55 -18.36 39.45
CA LYS A 30 35.10 -18.47 40.86
C LYS A 30 35.54 -19.80 41.49
N THR A 31 35.48 -20.90 40.74
CA THR A 31 35.90 -22.23 41.21
C THR A 31 37.41 -22.30 41.40
N VAL A 32 38.19 -21.73 40.48
CA VAL A 32 39.66 -21.65 40.58
C VAL A 32 40.08 -20.81 41.79
N ASP A 33 39.42 -19.68 42.03
CA ASP A 33 39.74 -18.83 43.17
C ASP A 33 39.37 -19.50 44.50
N LEU A 34 38.26 -20.25 44.56
CA LEU A 34 37.93 -21.08 45.71
C LEU A 34 38.99 -22.16 45.96
N LEU A 35 39.47 -22.85 44.92
CA LEU A 35 40.50 -23.87 45.02
C LEU A 35 41.85 -23.28 45.47
N LYS A 36 42.22 -22.08 45.00
CA LYS A 36 43.42 -21.37 45.49
C LYS A 36 43.32 -21.04 46.98
N ILE A 37 42.15 -20.60 47.44
CA ILE A 37 41.92 -20.34 48.87
C ILE A 37 42.04 -21.63 49.68
N GLN A 38 41.48 -22.74 49.19
CA GLN A 38 41.58 -24.05 49.85
C GLN A 38 43.02 -24.57 49.89
N ILE A 39 43.77 -24.48 48.80
CA ILE A 39 45.19 -24.88 48.75
C ILE A 39 46.02 -24.05 49.72
N SER A 40 45.85 -22.72 49.72
CA SER A 40 46.52 -21.83 50.68
C SER A 40 46.16 -22.13 52.14
N ALA A 41 44.94 -22.63 52.40
CA ALA A 41 44.54 -23.07 53.73
C ALA A 41 45.20 -24.40 54.11
N PHE A 42 45.30 -25.36 53.17
CA PHE A 42 45.99 -26.63 53.39
C PHE A 42 47.50 -26.45 53.56
N GLU A 43 48.13 -25.57 52.79
CA GLU A 43 49.54 -25.19 52.94
C GLU A 43 49.80 -24.62 54.33
N ARG A 44 48.96 -23.68 54.80
CA ARG A 44 49.07 -23.15 56.17
C ARG A 44 48.84 -24.20 57.25
N ILE A 45 47.91 -25.13 57.05
CA ILE A 45 47.71 -26.25 57.99
C ILE A 45 48.93 -27.17 58.02
N ASN A 46 49.56 -27.40 56.87
CA ASN A 46 50.81 -28.14 56.77
C ASN A 46 51.97 -27.39 57.43
N ASP A 47 52.12 -26.09 57.21
CA ASP A 47 53.15 -25.26 57.86
C ASP A 47 53.01 -25.30 59.40
N ILE A 48 51.76 -25.27 59.90
CA ILE A 48 51.47 -25.43 61.33
C ILE A 48 51.85 -26.84 61.83
N ARG A 49 51.58 -27.89 61.04
CA ARG A 49 51.94 -29.27 61.40
C ARG A 49 53.45 -29.52 61.34
N GLU A 50 54.15 -28.92 60.38
CA GLU A 50 55.60 -29.04 60.23
C GLU A 50 56.35 -28.20 61.27
N GLY A 51 55.78 -27.07 61.71
CA GLY A 51 56.29 -26.26 62.83
C GLY A 51 56.06 -26.86 64.23
N GLN A 52 55.32 -27.98 64.35
CA GLN A 52 54.95 -28.62 65.62
C GLN A 52 55.84 -29.83 66.01
N VAL A 53 57.07 -29.93 65.50
CA VAL A 53 58.04 -30.92 66.02
C VAL A 53 58.89 -30.25 67.12
N PRO A 54 58.61 -30.45 68.43
CA PRO A 54 59.40 -29.81 69.48
C PRO A 54 60.55 -30.73 69.91
N SER A 55 61.74 -30.14 70.00
CA SER A 55 62.69 -30.56 71.04
C SER A 55 62.34 -29.76 72.30
N THR A 56 62.26 -30.46 73.42
CA THR A 56 61.83 -29.97 74.73
C THR A 56 62.78 -28.91 75.27
N ASP A 57 62.27 -27.71 75.56
CA ASP A 57 62.75 -26.86 76.66
C ASP A 57 61.72 -25.79 77.06
N ALA A 58 61.76 -25.41 78.34
CA ALA A 58 60.69 -24.74 79.10
C ALA A 58 60.37 -23.27 78.71
N GLU A 59 60.94 -22.73 77.62
CA GLU A 59 60.54 -21.44 77.04
C GLU A 59 59.29 -21.55 76.14
N MET A 60 58.83 -22.76 75.86
CA MET A 60 57.77 -23.05 74.89
C MET A 60 56.37 -22.56 75.33
N ASN A 61 56.11 -22.37 76.62
CA ASN A 61 54.77 -22.02 77.11
C ASN A 61 54.35 -20.57 76.77
N VAL A 62 55.28 -19.61 76.72
CA VAL A 62 54.95 -18.22 76.32
C VAL A 62 54.81 -18.14 74.79
N SER A 63 55.67 -18.88 74.06
CA SER A 63 55.60 -19.01 72.60
C SER A 63 54.32 -19.71 72.11
N MET A 64 53.82 -20.72 72.83
CA MET A 64 52.55 -21.38 72.50
C MET A 64 51.32 -20.48 72.73
N VAL A 65 51.38 -19.57 73.71
CA VAL A 65 50.27 -18.62 73.96
C VAL A 65 50.22 -17.57 72.85
N THR A 66 51.36 -16.97 72.48
CA THR A 66 51.40 -15.97 71.39
C THR A 66 51.05 -16.58 70.03
N THR A 67 51.54 -17.78 69.71
CA THR A 67 51.15 -18.49 68.47
C THR A 67 49.67 -18.87 68.43
N ARG A 68 49.06 -19.18 69.59
CA ARG A 68 47.61 -19.39 69.69
C ARG A 68 46.82 -18.10 69.49
N GLU A 69 47.27 -16.99 70.07
CA GLU A 69 46.69 -15.66 69.87
C GLU A 69 46.76 -15.22 68.40
N ASP A 70 47.90 -15.46 67.74
CA ASP A 70 48.11 -15.15 66.33
C ASP A 70 47.22 -16.01 65.42
N LEU A 71 47.10 -17.31 65.72
CA LEU A 71 46.21 -18.21 65.02
C LEU A 71 44.75 -17.75 65.18
N LEU A 72 44.30 -17.44 66.41
CA LEU A 72 42.96 -16.90 66.67
C LEU A 72 42.72 -15.59 65.93
N THR A 73 43.72 -14.71 65.84
CA THR A 73 43.62 -13.45 65.08
C THR A 73 43.52 -13.72 63.58
N CYS A 74 44.26 -14.69 63.06
CA CYS A 74 44.18 -15.12 61.66
C CYS A 74 42.80 -15.71 61.34
N TRP A 75 42.25 -16.55 62.23
CA TRP A 75 40.90 -17.10 62.11
C TRP A 75 39.83 -16.01 62.18
N ARG A 76 39.92 -15.07 63.12
CA ARG A 76 39.00 -13.93 63.22
C ARG A 76 39.02 -13.09 61.95
N ARG A 77 40.22 -12.79 61.42
CA ARG A 77 40.37 -12.08 60.15
C ARG A 77 39.72 -12.86 59.00
N LYS A 78 39.94 -14.17 58.93
CA LYS A 78 39.35 -15.00 57.87
C LYS A 78 37.84 -15.10 57.95
N VAL A 79 37.28 -15.26 59.16
CA VAL A 79 35.83 -15.24 59.39
C VAL A 79 35.24 -13.89 59.00
N PHE A 80 35.91 -12.78 59.35
CA PHE A 80 35.48 -11.45 58.95
C PHE A 80 35.49 -11.27 57.41
N GLU A 81 36.56 -11.69 56.73
CA GLU A 81 36.62 -11.69 55.25
C GLU A 81 35.47 -12.49 54.63
N LEU A 82 35.17 -13.68 55.16
CA LEU A 82 34.07 -14.52 54.67
C LEU A 82 32.70 -13.88 54.91
N LEU A 83 32.50 -13.22 56.05
CA LEU A 83 31.26 -12.49 56.34
C LEU A 83 31.08 -11.28 55.41
N VAL A 84 32.16 -10.53 55.14
CA VAL A 84 32.13 -9.43 54.16
C VAL A 84 31.84 -9.95 52.76
N HIS A 85 32.50 -11.03 52.34
CA HIS A 85 32.27 -11.64 51.03
C HIS A 85 30.83 -12.15 50.89
N ASN A 86 30.28 -12.80 51.91
CA ASN A 86 28.89 -13.25 51.91
C ASN A 86 27.89 -12.08 51.83
N LYS A 87 28.18 -10.96 52.52
CA LYS A 87 27.36 -9.75 52.42
C LYS A 87 27.42 -9.11 51.03
N LEU A 88 28.57 -9.09 50.39
CA LEU A 88 28.72 -8.61 49.01
C LEU A 88 27.94 -9.49 48.02
N GLN A 89 28.07 -10.82 48.13
CA GLN A 89 27.29 -11.75 47.31
C GLN A 89 25.77 -11.57 47.49
N MET A 90 25.32 -11.27 48.71
CA MET A 90 23.91 -11.00 48.95
C MET A 90 23.45 -9.67 48.36
N ALA A 91 24.29 -8.64 48.39
CA ALA A 91 23.99 -7.37 47.73
C ALA A 91 23.94 -7.51 46.20
N GLU A 92 24.85 -8.29 45.60
CA GLU A 92 24.82 -8.64 44.17
C GLU A 92 23.53 -9.37 43.81
N PHE A 93 23.15 -10.39 44.59
CA PHE A 93 21.91 -11.13 44.39
C PHE A 93 20.66 -10.23 44.45
N ASP A 94 20.59 -9.32 45.43
CA ASP A 94 19.47 -8.37 45.55
C ASP A 94 19.45 -7.33 44.43
N GLN A 95 20.61 -6.99 43.86
CA GLN A 95 20.70 -6.13 42.69
C GLN A 95 20.21 -6.85 41.44
N ASP A 96 20.67 -8.09 41.21
CA ASP A 96 20.22 -8.92 40.10
C ASP A 96 18.72 -9.18 40.16
N ARG A 97 18.18 -9.50 41.35
CA ARG A 97 16.74 -9.70 41.53
C ARG A 97 15.93 -8.47 41.10
N ARG A 98 16.35 -7.27 41.52
CA ARG A 98 15.70 -6.02 41.11
C ARG A 98 15.81 -5.76 39.60
N ALA A 99 16.95 -6.07 38.99
CA ALA A 99 17.12 -5.94 37.54
C ALA A 99 16.20 -6.90 36.78
N TRP A 100 16.04 -8.15 37.25
CA TRP A 100 15.09 -9.11 36.69
C TRP A 100 13.63 -8.67 36.86
N GLU A 101 13.26 -8.14 38.03
CA GLU A 101 11.91 -7.61 38.28
C GLU A 101 11.57 -6.44 37.34
N MET A 102 12.52 -5.52 37.14
CA MET A 102 12.38 -4.41 36.17
C MET A 102 12.20 -4.93 34.75
N LYS A 103 13.08 -5.82 34.29
CA LYS A 103 13.02 -6.39 32.94
C LYS A 103 11.72 -7.17 32.70
N LEU A 104 11.23 -7.90 33.72
CA LEU A 104 9.95 -8.58 33.67
C LEU A 104 8.78 -7.59 33.58
N GLY A 105 8.86 -6.45 34.28
CA GLY A 105 7.89 -5.36 34.18
C GLY A 105 7.83 -4.76 32.77
N GLU A 106 8.99 -4.45 32.19
CA GLU A 106 9.12 -3.94 30.82
C GLU A 106 8.53 -4.93 29.80
N GLN A 107 8.86 -6.22 29.91
CA GLN A 107 8.32 -7.26 29.03
C GLN A 107 6.80 -7.42 29.16
N ARG A 108 6.23 -7.23 30.36
CA ARG A 108 4.77 -7.24 30.55
C ARG A 108 4.11 -6.05 29.86
N GLN A 109 4.68 -4.85 29.99
CA GLN A 109 4.18 -3.66 29.31
C GLN A 109 4.27 -3.79 27.79
N GLU A 110 5.39 -4.29 27.27
CA GLU A 110 5.55 -4.54 25.83
C GLU A 110 4.51 -5.56 25.32
N LYS A 111 4.27 -6.63 26.07
CA LYS A 111 3.23 -7.63 25.74
C LYS A 111 1.84 -7.02 25.72
N GLU A 112 1.50 -6.17 26.70
CA GLU A 112 0.21 -5.48 26.74
C GLU A 112 0.05 -4.52 25.55
N ALA A 113 1.09 -3.76 25.21
CA ALA A 113 1.10 -2.86 24.05
C ALA A 113 0.92 -3.64 22.73
N LEU A 114 1.64 -4.76 22.55
CA LEU A 114 1.48 -5.64 21.39
C LEU A 114 0.08 -6.24 21.31
N GLN A 115 -0.52 -6.61 22.44
CA GLN A 115 -1.88 -7.14 22.49
C GLN A 115 -2.92 -6.08 22.10
N GLN A 116 -2.74 -4.83 22.53
CA GLN A 116 -3.58 -3.70 22.09
C GLN A 116 -3.42 -3.43 20.58
N GLN A 117 -2.18 -3.45 20.08
CA GLN A 117 -1.91 -3.27 18.65
C GLN A 117 -2.56 -4.40 17.81
N LEU A 118 -2.51 -5.64 18.31
CA LEU A 118 -3.17 -6.77 17.68
C LEU A 118 -4.70 -6.56 17.60
N GLN A 119 -5.32 -6.12 18.70
CA GLN A 119 -6.77 -5.83 18.70
C GLN A 119 -7.14 -4.73 17.71
N ILE A 120 -6.38 -3.63 17.67
CA ILE A 120 -6.59 -2.54 16.71
C ILE A 120 -6.45 -3.06 15.28
N SER A 121 -5.42 -3.86 15.00
CA SER A 121 -5.21 -4.43 13.67
C SER A 121 -6.35 -5.38 13.24
N ALA A 122 -6.89 -6.16 14.19
CA ALA A 122 -8.04 -7.03 13.94
C ALA A 122 -9.32 -6.24 13.66
N GLU A 123 -9.56 -5.14 14.39
CA GLU A 123 -10.68 -4.23 14.11
C GLU A 123 -10.54 -3.56 12.73
N LEU A 124 -9.34 -3.10 12.37
CA LEU A 124 -9.08 -2.52 11.06
C LEU A 124 -9.29 -3.52 9.93
N LEU A 125 -8.86 -4.76 10.09
CA LEU A 125 -9.12 -5.85 9.14
C LEU A 125 -10.63 -6.06 8.96
N ARG A 126 -11.38 -6.14 10.07
CA ARG A 126 -12.85 -6.29 10.01
C ARG A 126 -13.53 -5.12 9.28
N ILE A 127 -13.07 -3.89 9.49
CA ILE A 127 -13.58 -2.71 8.77
C ILE A 127 -13.28 -2.84 7.27
N LYS A 128 -12.08 -3.29 6.90
CA LYS A 128 -11.71 -3.49 5.49
C LYS A 128 -12.51 -4.61 4.82
N GLU A 129 -12.75 -5.71 5.53
CA GLU A 129 -13.63 -6.79 5.06
C GLU A 129 -15.06 -6.28 4.82
N ALA A 130 -15.62 -5.51 5.74
CA ALA A 130 -16.94 -4.91 5.57
C ALA A 130 -17.00 -3.93 4.38
N SER A 131 -15.95 -3.14 4.17
CA SER A 131 -15.83 -2.25 3.02
C SER A 131 -15.78 -3.01 1.70
N LEU A 132 -15.05 -4.13 1.65
CA LEU A 132 -14.98 -4.98 0.47
C LEU A 132 -16.32 -5.65 0.16
N GLU A 133 -17.08 -6.04 1.19
CA GLU A 133 -18.41 -6.61 0.98
C GLU A 133 -19.39 -5.57 0.42
N LEU A 134 -19.36 -4.33 0.92
CA LEU A 134 -20.10 -3.21 0.33
C LEU A 134 -19.71 -2.96 -1.13
N GLU A 135 -18.42 -3.03 -1.48
CA GLU A 135 -17.98 -2.92 -2.87
C GLU A 135 -18.50 -4.09 -3.74
N ARG A 136 -18.54 -5.31 -3.21
CA ARG A 136 -19.11 -6.46 -3.94
C ARG A 136 -20.61 -6.27 -4.19
N ASP A 137 -21.35 -5.81 -3.19
CA ASP A 137 -22.79 -5.60 -3.30
C ASP A 137 -23.13 -4.45 -4.23
N THR A 138 -22.36 -3.37 -4.22
CA THR A 138 -22.52 -2.27 -5.19
C THR A 138 -22.22 -2.74 -6.62
N ARG A 139 -21.17 -3.54 -6.84
CA ARG A 139 -20.90 -4.14 -8.16
C ARG A 139 -22.04 -5.05 -8.63
N LYS A 140 -22.58 -5.89 -7.75
CA LYS A 140 -23.75 -6.73 -8.07
C LYS A 140 -24.97 -5.89 -8.44
N ARG A 141 -25.25 -4.82 -7.69
CA ARG A 141 -26.35 -3.90 -7.98
C ARG A 141 -26.16 -3.22 -9.34
N ILE A 142 -24.99 -2.65 -9.61
CA ILE A 142 -24.68 -2.02 -10.89
C ILE A 142 -24.84 -3.02 -12.03
N ALA A 143 -24.33 -4.26 -11.89
CA ALA A 143 -24.50 -5.29 -12.91
C ALA A 143 -25.98 -5.61 -13.19
N SER A 144 -26.81 -5.67 -12.15
CA SER A 144 -28.26 -5.90 -12.30
C SER A 144 -28.98 -4.71 -12.95
N GLU A 145 -28.60 -3.48 -12.61
CA GLU A 145 -29.14 -2.26 -13.22
C GLU A 145 -28.75 -2.17 -14.69
N MET A 146 -27.50 -2.52 -15.03
CA MET A 146 -27.01 -2.54 -16.41
C MET A 146 -27.78 -3.55 -17.25
N GLN A 147 -28.00 -4.76 -16.74
CA GLN A 147 -28.85 -5.77 -17.41
C GLN A 147 -30.29 -5.27 -17.62
N ALA A 148 -30.86 -4.55 -16.65
CA ALA A 148 -32.21 -3.99 -16.78
C ALA A 148 -32.27 -2.87 -17.84
N VAL A 149 -31.24 -2.02 -17.93
CA VAL A 149 -31.12 -0.98 -18.95
C VAL A 149 -30.97 -1.61 -20.34
N ASP A 150 -30.10 -2.62 -20.49
CA ASP A 150 -29.92 -3.33 -21.75
C ASP A 150 -31.22 -4.00 -22.20
N ALA A 151 -31.95 -4.64 -21.29
CA ALA A 151 -33.25 -5.23 -21.60
C ALA A 151 -34.28 -4.18 -22.07
N ARG A 152 -34.35 -3.01 -21.43
CA ARG A 152 -35.22 -1.90 -21.87
C ARG A 152 -34.83 -1.38 -23.24
N ARG A 153 -33.55 -1.13 -23.46
CA ARG A 153 -33.03 -0.65 -24.74
C ARG A 153 -33.35 -1.63 -25.88
N THR A 154 -33.23 -2.92 -25.62
CA THR A 154 -33.56 -3.97 -26.59
C THR A 154 -35.07 -3.97 -26.91
N ALA A 155 -35.93 -3.79 -25.91
CA ALA A 155 -37.38 -3.69 -26.09
C ALA A 155 -37.79 -2.42 -26.86
N GLU A 156 -37.18 -1.28 -26.56
CA GLU A 156 -37.39 -0.01 -27.26
C GLU A 156 -36.96 -0.11 -28.73
N HIS A 157 -35.79 -0.69 -29.01
CA HIS A 157 -35.35 -0.93 -30.39
C HIS A 157 -36.30 -1.86 -31.15
N LYS A 158 -36.81 -2.92 -30.51
CA LYS A 158 -37.79 -3.81 -31.12
C LYS A 158 -39.09 -3.09 -31.45
N HIS A 159 -39.61 -2.28 -30.52
CA HIS A 159 -40.81 -1.48 -30.74
C HIS A 159 -40.61 -0.44 -31.86
N ALA A 160 -39.44 0.22 -31.91
CA ALA A 160 -39.11 1.15 -32.98
C ALA A 160 -39.09 0.46 -34.36
N LEU A 161 -38.49 -0.74 -34.45
CA LEU A 161 -38.50 -1.53 -35.68
C LEU A 161 -39.92 -1.93 -36.11
N GLU A 162 -40.75 -2.43 -35.18
CA GLU A 162 -42.15 -2.77 -35.46
C GLU A 162 -42.96 -1.54 -35.91
N THR A 163 -42.63 -0.35 -35.40
CA THR A 163 -43.28 0.91 -35.81
C THR A 163 -42.87 1.31 -37.22
N VAL A 164 -41.57 1.20 -37.54
CA VAL A 164 -41.05 1.48 -38.89
C VAL A 164 -41.66 0.50 -39.90
N GLU A 165 -41.73 -0.79 -39.58
CA GLU A 165 -42.32 -1.81 -40.45
C GLU A 165 -43.80 -1.48 -40.76
N LYS A 166 -44.60 -1.18 -39.73
CA LYS A 166 -46.00 -0.73 -39.92
C LYS A 166 -46.12 0.54 -40.74
N TRP A 167 -45.20 1.49 -40.56
CA TRP A 167 -45.22 2.76 -41.30
C TRP A 167 -44.86 2.55 -42.77
N VAL A 168 -43.89 1.68 -43.07
CA VAL A 168 -43.53 1.28 -44.44
C VAL A 168 -44.69 0.58 -45.12
N ASP A 169 -45.37 -0.35 -44.45
CA ASP A 169 -46.55 -1.03 -44.98
C ASP A 169 -47.68 -0.04 -45.30
N HIS A 170 -47.92 0.91 -44.39
CA HIS A 170 -48.96 1.93 -44.55
C HIS A 170 -48.66 2.86 -45.73
N ILE A 171 -47.43 3.38 -45.84
CA ILE A 171 -47.03 4.26 -46.95
C ILE A 171 -46.97 3.52 -48.27
N GLY A 172 -46.51 2.26 -48.27
CA GLY A 172 -46.51 1.41 -49.45
C GLY A 172 -47.92 1.26 -50.02
N CYS A 173 -48.90 0.98 -49.16
CA CYS A 173 -50.30 0.88 -49.56
C CYS A 173 -50.89 2.23 -49.99
N GLU A 174 -50.63 3.33 -49.27
CA GLU A 174 -51.15 4.65 -49.64
C GLU A 174 -50.57 5.18 -50.94
N MET A 175 -49.26 5.04 -51.17
CA MET A 175 -48.62 5.44 -52.44
C MET A 175 -49.18 4.63 -53.60
N GLN A 176 -49.30 3.31 -53.44
CA GLN A 176 -49.90 2.44 -54.46
C GLN A 176 -51.32 2.89 -54.80
N ASN A 177 -52.15 3.13 -53.78
CA ASN A 177 -53.53 3.57 -53.96
C ASN A 177 -53.62 4.96 -54.63
N ARG A 178 -52.76 5.92 -54.24
CA ARG A 178 -52.71 7.24 -54.88
C ARG A 178 -52.26 7.15 -56.33
N PHE A 179 -51.31 6.27 -56.65
CA PHE A 179 -50.82 6.07 -58.01
C PHE A 179 -51.91 5.46 -58.90
N VAL A 180 -52.62 4.44 -58.41
CA VAL A 180 -53.76 3.82 -59.10
C VAL A 180 -54.87 4.83 -59.35
N GLN A 181 -55.29 5.59 -58.33
CA GLN A 181 -56.34 6.61 -58.49
C GLN A 181 -55.95 7.73 -59.45
N ALA A 182 -54.68 8.14 -59.48
CA ALA A 182 -54.19 9.15 -60.43
C ALA A 182 -54.17 8.60 -61.86
N ALA A 183 -53.80 7.33 -62.04
CA ALA A 183 -53.84 6.64 -63.33
C ALA A 183 -55.29 6.47 -63.83
N GLU A 184 -56.22 6.06 -62.97
CA GLU A 184 -57.64 5.95 -63.27
C GLU A 184 -58.23 7.29 -63.69
N ARG A 185 -57.96 8.37 -62.95
CA ARG A 185 -58.40 9.73 -63.32
C ARG A 185 -57.87 10.16 -64.69
N LYS A 186 -56.59 9.87 -65.00
CA LYS A 186 -56.02 10.13 -66.33
C LYS A 186 -56.67 9.29 -67.42
N MET A 187 -56.91 7.99 -67.18
CA MET A 187 -57.62 7.13 -68.12
C MET A 187 -59.03 7.65 -68.39
N HIS A 188 -59.75 8.06 -67.35
CA HIS A 188 -61.10 8.60 -67.49
C HIS A 188 -61.12 9.91 -68.29
N MET A 189 -60.18 10.82 -68.03
CA MET A 189 -60.02 12.05 -68.82
C MET A 189 -59.70 11.75 -70.29
N LEU A 190 -58.83 10.78 -70.56
CA LEU A 190 -58.52 10.36 -71.93
C LEU A 190 -59.73 9.71 -72.60
N SER A 191 -60.51 8.91 -71.88
CA SER A 191 -61.76 8.31 -72.38
C SER A 191 -62.75 9.41 -72.78
N ASN A 192 -62.98 10.41 -71.92
CA ASN A 192 -63.86 11.55 -72.22
C ASN A 192 -63.38 12.34 -73.45
N ARG A 193 -62.06 12.49 -73.62
CA ARG A 193 -61.48 13.15 -74.82
C ARG A 193 -61.69 12.32 -76.08
N ILE A 194 -61.62 10.99 -75.98
CA ILE A 194 -61.88 10.08 -77.10
C ILE A 194 -63.36 10.13 -77.46
N GLU A 195 -64.27 10.07 -76.48
CA GLU A 195 -65.72 10.22 -76.68
C GLU A 195 -66.05 11.56 -77.34
N PHE A 196 -65.51 12.67 -76.82
CA PHE A 196 -65.67 13.98 -77.43
C PHE A 196 -65.15 14.05 -78.87
N ALA A 197 -64.00 13.43 -79.14
CA ALA A 197 -63.47 13.35 -80.50
C ALA A 197 -64.36 12.49 -81.42
N ALA A 198 -64.92 11.39 -80.90
CA ALA A 198 -65.85 10.53 -81.61
C ALA A 198 -67.16 11.27 -81.92
N ASP A 199 -67.72 12.02 -80.96
CA ASP A 199 -68.90 12.86 -81.13
C ASP A 199 -68.67 13.97 -82.16
N ARG A 200 -67.54 14.68 -82.07
CA ARG A 200 -67.16 15.66 -83.09
C ARG A 200 -67.06 15.03 -84.48
N LEU A 201 -66.53 13.83 -84.56
CA LEU A 201 -66.39 13.11 -85.83
C LEU A 201 -67.76 12.64 -86.35
N ALA A 202 -68.70 12.29 -85.46
CA ALA A 202 -70.10 12.05 -85.82
C ALA A 202 -70.80 13.33 -86.33
N VAL A 203 -70.56 14.49 -85.71
CA VAL A 203 -71.05 15.79 -86.18
C VAL A 203 -70.44 16.17 -87.53
N VAL A 204 -69.13 15.97 -87.74
CA VAL A 204 -68.52 16.22 -89.05
C VAL A 204 -69.11 15.30 -90.12
N ARG A 205 -69.36 14.03 -89.80
CA ARG A 205 -70.05 13.09 -90.69
C ARG A 205 -71.49 13.53 -90.99
N SER A 206 -72.23 14.10 -90.03
CA SER A 206 -73.58 14.63 -90.26
C SER A 206 -73.56 15.94 -91.05
N MET A 207 -72.60 16.83 -90.80
CA MET A 207 -72.39 18.05 -91.56
C MET A 207 -71.98 17.77 -93.01
N GLN A 208 -71.17 16.75 -93.29
CA GLN A 208 -70.92 16.31 -94.67
C GLN A 208 -72.21 15.85 -95.37
N LYS A 209 -73.10 15.14 -94.66
CA LYS A 209 -74.43 14.80 -95.21
C LYS A 209 -75.30 16.04 -95.45
N HIS A 210 -75.25 17.06 -94.58
CA HIS A 210 -76.01 18.30 -94.75
C HIS A 210 -75.40 19.30 -95.75
N ARG A 211 -74.08 19.30 -95.96
CA ARG A 211 -73.43 20.11 -97.01
C ARG A 211 -73.82 19.65 -98.42
N GLN A 212 -74.20 18.38 -98.57
CA GLN A 212 -74.81 17.89 -99.80
C GLN A 212 -76.26 18.41 -100.00
N ALA A 213 -76.93 18.85 -98.93
CA ALA A 213 -78.32 19.31 -98.94
C ALA A 213 -78.47 20.84 -98.93
N SER A 214 -77.47 21.58 -98.44
CA SER A 214 -77.50 23.06 -98.30
C SER A 214 -77.00 23.82 -99.54
N ILE A 215 -76.49 23.12 -100.56
CA ILE A 215 -76.10 23.75 -101.85
C ILE A 215 -77.33 24.11 -102.71
N ASP A 216 -78.53 23.60 -102.40
CA ASP A 216 -79.75 23.86 -103.17
C ASP A 216 -80.61 25.05 -102.68
N ASP A 217 -80.36 25.64 -101.49
CA ASP A 217 -81.37 26.52 -100.85
C ASP A 217 -80.92 27.94 -100.43
N GLU A 218 -79.69 28.38 -100.69
CA GLU A 218 -79.25 29.75 -100.33
C GLU A 218 -78.98 30.65 -101.55
N HIS A 219 -80.00 30.76 -102.41
CA HIS A 219 -80.26 31.95 -103.22
C HIS A 219 -81.53 32.62 -102.70
N LYS A 220 -81.46 33.40 -101.60
CA LYS A 220 -82.36 34.52 -101.28
C LYS A 220 -81.97 35.25 -99.98
N GLN A 221 -81.62 36.52 -100.16
CA GLN A 221 -81.94 37.66 -99.27
C GLN A 221 -81.17 37.86 -97.95
N ASP A 222 -80.04 38.56 -98.05
CA ASP A 222 -79.87 39.99 -97.71
C ASP A 222 -80.85 40.71 -96.73
N VAL A 223 -80.24 41.31 -95.68
CA VAL A 223 -80.18 42.78 -95.41
C VAL A 223 -80.92 43.40 -94.18
N THR A 224 -80.15 44.22 -93.44
CA THR A 224 -80.44 45.46 -92.65
C THR A 224 -80.74 45.49 -91.12
N ASN A 225 -79.78 46.12 -90.41
CA ASN A 225 -79.86 47.41 -89.66
C ASN A 225 -80.23 47.55 -88.16
N LEU A 226 -79.35 48.30 -87.44
CA LEU A 226 -79.52 49.45 -86.50
C LEU A 226 -80.49 49.30 -85.28
N THR A 227 -80.38 49.88 -84.08
CA THR A 227 -79.54 50.92 -83.42
C THR A 227 -79.83 50.97 -81.90
N GLN A 228 -78.87 51.50 -81.13
CA GLN A 228 -78.89 52.37 -79.92
C GLN A 228 -80.13 52.58 -79.02
N GLY A 229 -79.86 52.82 -77.72
CA GLY A 229 -80.63 53.77 -76.89
C GLY A 229 -80.45 53.67 -75.36
N GLU A 230 -79.80 54.66 -74.75
CA GLU A 230 -79.61 54.93 -73.30
C GLU A 230 -80.82 55.61 -72.61
N HIS A 231 -80.90 55.63 -71.25
CA HIS A 231 -81.31 56.78 -70.40
C HIS A 231 -81.20 56.45 -68.87
N GLN A 232 -80.37 57.17 -68.10
CA GLN A 232 -80.68 58.29 -67.15
C GLN A 232 -81.42 57.88 -65.84
N MET A 233 -80.74 57.84 -64.69
CA MET A 233 -80.44 58.93 -63.71
C MET A 233 -81.67 59.42 -62.91
N LEU A 234 -81.80 58.99 -61.65
CA LEU A 234 -82.64 59.62 -60.62
C LEU A 234 -81.95 59.59 -59.24
N GLU A 235 -82.14 60.69 -58.51
CA GLU A 235 -82.26 60.81 -57.04
C GLU A 235 -81.03 60.99 -56.10
N LYS A 236 -80.94 62.22 -55.60
CA LYS A 236 -79.87 62.83 -54.80
C LYS A 236 -80.01 62.63 -53.27
N THR A 237 -80.53 61.51 -52.80
CA THR A 237 -80.42 61.07 -51.38
C THR A 237 -79.82 59.66 -51.25
N GLU A 238 -79.79 58.94 -52.36
CA GLU A 238 -78.99 57.74 -52.57
C GLU A 238 -77.47 57.94 -52.42
N PRO A 239 -76.82 59.07 -52.82
CA PRO A 239 -75.37 59.12 -52.88
C PRO A 239 -74.68 59.14 -51.50
N GLU A 240 -75.31 59.66 -50.44
CA GLU A 240 -74.74 59.63 -49.08
C GLU A 240 -74.90 58.25 -48.40
N ILE A 241 -76.04 57.60 -48.61
CA ILE A 241 -76.26 56.21 -48.17
C ILE A 241 -75.32 55.28 -48.95
N GLN A 242 -75.13 55.53 -50.24
CA GLN A 242 -74.17 54.81 -51.09
C GLN A 242 -72.74 55.02 -50.58
N LEU A 243 -72.35 56.25 -50.21
CA LEU A 243 -71.03 56.55 -49.66
C LEU A 243 -70.76 55.79 -48.34
N LEU A 244 -71.75 55.72 -47.46
CA LEU A 244 -71.68 54.95 -46.21
C LEU A 244 -71.65 53.44 -46.47
N HIS A 245 -72.45 52.95 -47.42
CA HIS A 245 -72.46 51.55 -47.82
C HIS A 245 -71.12 51.13 -48.45
N ASP A 246 -70.55 51.97 -49.31
CA ASP A 246 -69.23 51.77 -49.91
C ASP A 246 -68.14 51.80 -48.84
N ARG A 247 -68.25 52.69 -47.83
CA ARG A 247 -67.30 52.74 -46.72
C ARG A 247 -67.40 51.51 -45.81
N ILE A 248 -68.59 51.02 -45.52
CA ILE A 248 -68.80 49.78 -44.76
C ILE A 248 -68.26 48.60 -45.57
N SER A 249 -68.50 48.56 -46.89
CA SER A 249 -67.98 47.52 -47.78
C SER A 249 -66.46 47.51 -47.81
N GLN A 250 -65.81 48.69 -47.92
CA GLN A 250 -64.37 48.84 -47.80
C GLN A 250 -63.83 48.33 -46.45
N LEU A 251 -64.49 48.67 -45.34
CA LEU A 251 -64.08 48.20 -44.01
C LEU A 251 -64.26 46.68 -43.84
N ILE A 252 -65.30 46.10 -44.45
CA ILE A 252 -65.51 44.65 -44.51
C ILE A 252 -64.37 43.98 -45.30
N GLU A 253 -64.01 44.53 -46.47
CA GLU A 253 -62.91 44.04 -47.29
C GLU A 253 -61.56 44.17 -46.59
N GLU A 254 -61.28 45.29 -45.92
CA GLU A 254 -60.06 45.50 -45.12
C GLU A 254 -59.99 44.50 -43.96
N ARG A 255 -61.10 44.28 -43.24
CA ARG A 255 -61.19 43.30 -42.14
C ARG A 255 -60.98 41.87 -42.64
N ASP A 256 -61.55 41.52 -43.79
CA ASP A 256 -61.39 40.20 -44.40
C ASP A 256 -59.96 39.99 -44.95
N ALA A 257 -59.34 41.03 -45.51
CA ALA A 257 -57.95 41.01 -45.93
C ALA A 257 -56.99 40.87 -44.74
N LEU A 258 -57.25 41.57 -43.64
CA LEU A 258 -56.48 41.45 -42.40
C LEU A 258 -56.64 40.08 -41.74
N MET A 259 -57.86 39.50 -41.71
CA MET A 259 -58.07 38.12 -41.24
C MET A 259 -57.30 37.11 -42.08
N LYS A 260 -57.38 37.20 -43.42
CA LYS A 260 -56.60 36.33 -44.31
C LYS A 260 -55.10 36.45 -44.07
N ARG A 261 -54.61 37.67 -43.83
CA ARG A 261 -53.19 37.89 -43.52
C ARG A 261 -52.79 37.28 -42.18
N LEU A 262 -53.63 37.44 -41.16
CA LEU A 262 -53.41 36.82 -39.84
C LEU A 262 -53.34 35.29 -39.95
N ASP A 263 -54.23 34.68 -40.74
CA ASP A 263 -54.22 33.22 -40.96
C ASP A 263 -52.94 32.74 -41.67
N VAL A 264 -52.42 33.54 -42.62
CA VAL A 264 -51.16 33.24 -43.31
C VAL A 264 -49.98 33.40 -42.36
N ASP A 265 -49.91 34.51 -41.62
CA ASP A 265 -48.84 34.76 -40.66
C ASP A 265 -48.84 33.69 -39.55
N ALA A 266 -50.01 33.29 -39.06
CA ALA A 266 -50.14 32.20 -38.08
C ALA A 266 -49.62 30.85 -38.61
N LYS A 267 -49.83 30.54 -39.90
CA LYS A 267 -49.26 29.33 -40.52
C LYS A 267 -47.74 29.41 -40.63
N VAL A 268 -47.20 30.55 -41.04
CA VAL A 268 -45.74 30.77 -41.12
C VAL A 268 -45.10 30.61 -39.74
N PHE A 269 -45.68 31.21 -38.70
CA PHE A 269 -45.16 31.06 -37.33
C PHE A 269 -45.20 29.61 -36.83
N GLU A 270 -46.25 28.86 -37.15
CA GLU A 270 -46.34 27.45 -36.75
C GLU A 270 -45.33 26.58 -37.50
N GLU A 271 -45.08 26.86 -38.80
CA GLU A 271 -44.02 26.20 -39.57
C GLU A 271 -42.62 26.51 -39.02
N GLU A 272 -42.33 27.77 -38.71
CA GLU A 272 -41.05 28.19 -38.10
C GLU A 272 -40.84 27.54 -36.72
N ARG A 273 -41.90 27.47 -35.92
CA ARG A 273 -41.88 26.81 -34.62
C ARG A 273 -41.60 25.32 -34.75
N GLN A 274 -42.22 24.63 -35.70
CA GLN A 274 -41.97 23.21 -35.94
C GLN A 274 -40.53 22.95 -36.39
N GLU A 275 -39.98 23.79 -37.26
CA GLU A 275 -38.58 23.67 -37.69
C GLU A 275 -37.59 23.95 -36.54
N LEU A 276 -37.88 24.92 -35.67
CA LEU A 276 -37.09 25.16 -34.46
C LEU A 276 -37.14 23.97 -33.50
N LEU A 277 -38.32 23.39 -33.27
CA LEU A 277 -38.46 22.18 -32.44
C LEU A 277 -37.67 21.01 -33.01
N ARG A 278 -37.68 20.84 -34.34
CA ARG A 278 -36.88 19.81 -35.02
C ARG A 278 -35.38 20.03 -34.80
N LYS A 279 -34.89 21.27 -34.96
CA LYS A 279 -33.49 21.62 -34.71
C LYS A 279 -33.06 21.40 -33.26
N VAL A 280 -33.93 21.73 -32.30
CA VAL A 280 -33.66 21.47 -30.88
C VAL A 280 -33.55 19.97 -30.63
N SER A 281 -34.47 19.16 -31.17
CA SER A 281 -34.41 17.71 -31.06
C SER A 281 -33.14 17.12 -31.68
N ASP A 282 -32.72 17.60 -32.86
CA ASP A 282 -31.48 17.18 -33.52
C ASP A 282 -30.23 17.54 -32.67
N LEU A 283 -30.22 18.70 -32.03
CA LEU A 283 -29.15 19.14 -31.13
C LEU A 283 -29.12 18.32 -29.83
N GLU A 284 -30.26 18.02 -29.23
CA GLU A 284 -30.36 17.18 -28.04
C GLU A 284 -29.87 15.75 -28.33
N ALA A 285 -30.22 15.19 -29.49
CA ALA A 285 -29.73 13.89 -29.93
C ALA A 285 -28.20 13.91 -30.13
N SER A 286 -27.68 14.93 -30.80
CA SER A 286 -26.24 15.13 -30.99
C SER A 286 -25.49 15.27 -29.66
N GLN A 287 -26.07 16.01 -28.71
CA GLN A 287 -25.51 16.17 -27.36
C GLN A 287 -25.48 14.82 -26.62
N ALA A 288 -26.56 14.04 -26.68
CA ALA A 288 -26.62 12.72 -26.06
C ALA A 288 -25.55 11.76 -26.63
N ASP A 289 -25.36 11.76 -27.95
CA ASP A 289 -24.32 10.98 -28.62
C ASP A 289 -22.91 11.42 -28.21
N MET A 290 -22.65 12.72 -28.12
CA MET A 290 -21.37 13.23 -27.64
C MET A 290 -21.12 12.87 -26.18
N CYS A 291 -22.13 12.93 -25.31
CA CYS A 291 -22.03 12.49 -23.93
C CYS A 291 -21.73 10.99 -23.83
N ALA A 292 -22.38 10.15 -24.65
CA ALA A 292 -22.11 8.72 -24.71
C ALA A 292 -20.65 8.43 -25.14
N ARG A 293 -20.17 9.13 -26.18
CA ARG A 293 -18.77 9.03 -26.65
C ARG A 293 -17.77 9.46 -25.58
N LEU A 294 -18.03 10.57 -24.89
CA LEU A 294 -17.17 11.03 -23.79
C LEU A 294 -17.10 10.01 -22.66
N ASN A 295 -18.23 9.41 -22.29
CA ASN A 295 -18.26 8.36 -21.27
C ASN A 295 -17.45 7.13 -21.68
N GLN A 296 -17.56 6.72 -22.94
CA GLN A 296 -16.77 5.62 -23.48
C GLN A 296 -15.26 5.90 -23.45
N ILE A 297 -14.83 7.08 -23.93
CA ILE A 297 -13.42 7.49 -23.89
C ILE A 297 -12.90 7.53 -22.44
N THR A 298 -13.71 8.01 -21.51
CA THR A 298 -13.34 8.09 -20.10
C THR A 298 -13.19 6.69 -19.48
N PHE A 299 -14.02 5.74 -19.90
CA PHE A 299 -13.92 4.35 -19.48
C PHE A 299 -12.64 3.70 -20.02
N GLU A 300 -12.39 3.80 -21.32
CA GLU A 300 -11.19 3.26 -21.98
C GLU A 300 -9.90 3.82 -21.37
N LEU A 301 -9.86 5.12 -21.04
CA LEU A 301 -8.71 5.75 -20.39
C LEU A 301 -8.46 5.18 -18.97
N ARG A 302 -9.52 4.93 -18.20
CA ARG A 302 -9.40 4.31 -16.87
C ARG A 302 -8.89 2.87 -16.97
N GLU A 303 -9.42 2.11 -17.92
CA GLU A 303 -8.98 0.73 -18.16
C GLU A 303 -7.50 0.67 -18.55
N GLU A 304 -7.05 1.53 -19.47
CA GLU A 304 -5.63 1.66 -19.83
C GLU A 304 -4.74 2.00 -18.62
N GLN A 305 -5.22 2.90 -17.76
CA GLN A 305 -4.45 3.34 -16.59
C GLN A 305 -4.31 2.20 -15.56
N GLU A 306 -5.37 1.42 -15.35
CA GLU A 306 -5.32 0.23 -14.49
C GLU A 306 -4.43 -0.87 -15.10
N LEU A 307 -4.47 -1.09 -16.42
CA LEU A 307 -3.57 -1.98 -17.12
C LEU A 307 -2.10 -1.59 -16.96
N LYS A 308 -1.78 -0.29 -17.07
CA LYS A 308 -0.42 0.24 -16.86
C LYS A 308 0.05 -0.01 -15.42
N LYS A 309 -0.79 0.24 -14.42
CA LYS A 309 -0.49 -0.07 -13.01
C LYS A 309 -0.29 -1.57 -12.78
N SER A 310 -1.14 -2.40 -13.36
CA SER A 310 -1.02 -3.86 -13.24
C SER A 310 0.31 -4.36 -13.81
N ARG A 311 0.72 -3.84 -14.98
CA ARG A 311 2.02 -4.17 -15.58
C ARG A 311 3.20 -3.74 -14.70
N THR A 312 3.18 -2.52 -14.14
CA THR A 312 4.26 -2.08 -13.24
C THR A 312 4.32 -2.87 -11.95
N PHE A 313 3.17 -3.27 -11.39
CA PHE A 313 3.16 -4.17 -10.24
C PHE A 313 3.70 -5.56 -10.58
N SER A 314 3.35 -6.12 -11.75
CA SER A 314 3.88 -7.40 -12.21
C SER A 314 5.39 -7.37 -12.35
N THR A 315 5.95 -6.35 -13.00
CA THR A 315 7.41 -6.22 -13.20
C THR A 315 8.15 -6.06 -11.87
N ASN A 316 7.56 -5.30 -10.94
CA ASN A 316 8.16 -5.14 -9.61
C ASN A 316 8.12 -6.45 -8.82
N LEU A 317 7.04 -7.21 -8.94
CA LEU A 317 6.90 -8.50 -8.27
C LEU A 317 7.94 -9.50 -8.79
N GLU A 318 8.10 -9.61 -10.11
CA GLU A 318 9.14 -10.44 -10.74
C GLU A 318 10.55 -10.05 -10.29
N GLN A 319 10.84 -8.75 -10.20
CA GLN A 319 12.14 -8.28 -9.70
C GLN A 319 12.36 -8.66 -8.24
N THR A 320 11.35 -8.47 -7.36
CA THR A 320 11.46 -8.86 -5.96
C THR A 320 11.59 -10.36 -5.77
N GLU A 321 10.93 -11.17 -6.60
CA GLU A 321 11.06 -12.63 -6.57
C GLU A 321 12.47 -13.07 -6.95
N LYS A 322 13.07 -12.45 -7.97
CA LYS A 322 14.47 -12.67 -8.34
C LYS A 322 15.44 -12.29 -7.22
N ASP A 323 15.24 -11.14 -6.59
CA ASP A 323 16.09 -10.68 -5.48
C ASP A 323 16.00 -11.62 -4.27
N ILE A 324 14.81 -12.16 -3.98
CA ILE A 324 14.62 -13.17 -2.93
C ILE A 324 15.35 -14.47 -3.29
N GLU A 325 15.27 -14.92 -4.55
CA GLU A 325 15.92 -16.14 -4.99
C GLU A 325 17.45 -16.03 -4.96
N ASP A 326 17.99 -14.89 -5.37
CA ASP A 326 19.43 -14.62 -5.26
C ASP A 326 19.87 -14.50 -3.79
N GLY A 327 19.07 -13.85 -2.93
CA GLY A 327 19.29 -13.85 -1.49
C GLY A 327 19.26 -15.25 -0.85
N ARG A 328 18.40 -16.15 -1.33
CA ARG A 328 18.38 -17.55 -0.88
C ARG A 328 19.65 -18.31 -1.27
N LYS A 329 20.15 -18.11 -2.49
CA LYS A 329 21.43 -18.70 -2.94
C LYS A 329 22.58 -18.23 -2.08
N ASP A 330 22.63 -16.94 -1.74
CA ASP A 330 23.67 -16.38 -0.87
C ASP A 330 23.60 -16.96 0.55
N VAL A 331 22.40 -17.07 1.13
CA VAL A 331 22.21 -17.71 2.43
C VAL A 331 22.65 -19.17 2.40
N SER A 332 22.35 -19.91 1.33
CA SER A 332 22.81 -21.29 1.16
C SER A 332 24.33 -21.37 1.09
N ALA A 333 24.97 -20.50 0.29
CA ALA A 333 26.42 -20.45 0.15
C ALA A 333 27.11 -20.09 1.48
N LEU A 334 26.55 -19.16 2.25
CA LEU A 334 27.04 -18.81 3.58
C LEU A 334 26.87 -19.95 4.58
N ARG A 335 25.74 -20.67 4.55
CA ARG A 335 25.52 -21.86 5.38
C ARG A 335 26.56 -22.94 5.09
N ASP A 336 26.86 -23.20 3.82
CA ASP A 336 27.87 -24.18 3.43
C ASP A 336 29.28 -23.76 3.86
N LYS A 337 29.63 -22.48 3.72
CA LYS A 337 30.89 -21.91 4.23
C LYS A 337 31.01 -22.07 5.75
N LEU A 338 29.94 -21.77 6.49
CA LEU A 338 29.90 -21.91 7.94
C LEU A 338 30.07 -23.37 8.37
N SER A 339 29.41 -24.31 7.68
CA SER A 339 29.56 -25.74 7.92
C SER A 339 31.01 -26.19 7.74
N LYS A 340 31.67 -25.77 6.64
CA LYS A 340 33.08 -26.05 6.38
C LYS A 340 34.00 -25.47 7.46
N LEU A 341 33.78 -24.23 7.86
CA LEU A 341 34.57 -23.58 8.93
C LEU A 341 34.38 -24.27 10.29
N LYS A 342 33.17 -24.71 10.62
CA LYS A 342 32.89 -25.45 11.86
C LYS A 342 33.68 -26.76 11.90
N VAL A 343 33.65 -27.54 10.83
CA VAL A 343 34.41 -28.80 10.73
C VAL A 343 35.91 -28.53 10.82
N GLN A 344 36.39 -27.46 10.18
CA GLN A 344 37.80 -27.09 10.23
C GLN A 344 38.24 -26.69 11.65
N HIS A 345 37.48 -25.81 12.31
CA HIS A 345 37.76 -25.41 13.70
C HIS A 345 37.74 -26.60 14.66
N GLU A 346 36.81 -27.55 14.49
CA GLU A 346 36.77 -28.74 15.32
C GLU A 346 38.02 -29.63 15.15
N ARG A 347 38.52 -29.75 13.91
CA ARG A 347 39.78 -30.46 13.64
C ARG A 347 40.98 -29.75 14.27
N ASP A 348 41.05 -28.43 14.14
CA ASP A 348 42.16 -27.64 14.69
C ASP A 348 42.16 -27.68 16.22
N LEU A 349 40.98 -27.63 16.84
CA LEU A 349 40.83 -27.79 18.28
C LEU A 349 41.30 -29.18 18.76
N ARG A 350 40.90 -30.25 18.07
CA ARG A 350 41.38 -31.61 18.37
C ARG A 350 42.91 -31.74 18.22
N ARG A 351 43.50 -31.06 17.22
CA ARG A 351 44.96 -31.03 17.05
C ARG A 351 45.64 -30.29 18.20
N ALA A 352 45.11 -29.14 18.63
CA ALA A 352 45.64 -28.37 19.75
C ALA A 352 45.63 -29.18 21.05
N TYR A 353 44.54 -29.91 21.34
CA TYR A 353 44.47 -30.79 22.50
C TYR A 353 45.52 -31.91 22.47
N ARG A 354 45.73 -32.56 21.32
CA ARG A 354 46.79 -33.59 21.18
C ARG A 354 48.18 -33.03 21.44
N LEU A 355 48.49 -31.86 20.87
CA LEU A 355 49.78 -31.19 21.10
C LEU A 355 49.95 -30.77 22.57
N GLY A 356 48.87 -30.30 23.22
CA GLY A 356 48.87 -30.00 24.65
C GLY A 356 49.15 -31.23 25.51
N ASP A 357 48.52 -32.36 25.20
CA ASP A 357 48.75 -33.62 25.90
C ASP A 357 50.18 -34.16 25.70
N GLU A 358 50.72 -34.06 24.48
CA GLU A 358 52.12 -34.43 24.18
C GLU A 358 53.11 -33.51 24.91
N GLY A 359 52.88 -32.20 24.90
CA GLY A 359 53.68 -31.24 25.66
C GLY A 359 53.65 -31.50 27.17
N ALA A 360 52.48 -31.81 27.72
CA ALA A 360 52.34 -32.16 29.14
C ALA A 360 53.02 -33.49 29.50
N LYS A 361 53.12 -34.45 28.57
CA LYS A 361 53.88 -35.69 28.76
C LYS A 361 55.39 -35.42 28.74
N LEU A 362 55.87 -34.62 27.80
CA LEU A 362 57.28 -34.22 27.72
C LEU A 362 57.73 -33.47 28.97
N LEU A 363 56.98 -32.45 29.39
CA LEU A 363 57.27 -31.69 30.62
C LEU A 363 57.34 -32.60 31.85
N ARG A 364 56.38 -33.53 32.01
CA ARG A 364 56.42 -34.50 33.12
C ARG A 364 57.67 -35.38 33.08
N ALA A 365 58.05 -35.87 31.90
CA ALA A 365 59.26 -36.67 31.74
C ALA A 365 60.53 -35.88 32.07
N GLU A 366 60.64 -34.63 31.61
CA GLU A 366 61.77 -33.75 31.93
C GLU A 366 61.83 -33.42 33.43
N PHE A 367 60.71 -33.07 34.05
CA PHE A 367 60.65 -32.84 35.50
C PHE A 367 61.06 -34.08 36.30
N ASP A 368 60.69 -35.29 35.85
CA ASP A 368 61.12 -36.53 36.50
C ASP A 368 62.62 -36.79 36.36
N VAL A 369 63.22 -36.44 35.22
CA VAL A 369 64.69 -36.51 35.03
C VAL A 369 65.39 -35.52 35.95
N ILE A 370 64.96 -34.25 35.96
CA ILE A 370 65.50 -33.21 36.83
C ILE A 370 65.37 -33.62 38.30
N ARG A 371 64.20 -34.12 38.71
CA ARG A 371 63.96 -34.59 40.08
C ARG A 371 64.90 -35.73 40.45
N LYS A 372 65.07 -36.73 39.58
CA LYS A 372 66.00 -37.85 39.79
C LYS A 372 67.46 -37.38 39.89
N GLN A 373 67.85 -36.38 39.09
CA GLN A 373 69.18 -35.80 39.14
C GLN A 373 69.39 -35.00 40.43
N HIS A 374 68.42 -34.18 40.83
CA HIS A 374 68.45 -33.44 42.10
C HIS A 374 68.58 -34.39 43.29
N ILE A 375 67.79 -35.48 43.35
CA ILE A 375 67.89 -36.50 44.40
C ILE A 375 69.29 -37.14 44.41
N ARG A 376 69.84 -37.51 43.25
CA ARG A 376 71.20 -38.06 43.14
C ARG A 376 72.25 -37.07 43.66
N THR A 377 72.20 -35.81 43.23
CA THR A 377 73.11 -34.76 43.69
C THR A 377 72.99 -34.51 45.19
N ALA A 378 71.77 -34.48 45.73
CA ALA A 378 71.53 -34.32 47.16
C ALA A 378 72.08 -35.51 47.96
N GLN A 379 71.94 -36.74 47.46
CA GLN A 379 72.54 -37.94 48.07
C GLN A 379 74.06 -37.89 48.05
N VAL A 380 74.67 -37.51 46.92
CA VAL A 380 76.13 -37.30 46.82
C VAL A 380 76.58 -36.24 47.83
N LEU A 381 75.92 -35.07 47.88
CA LEU A 381 76.24 -34.02 48.85
C LEU A 381 76.09 -34.49 50.30
N LYS A 382 75.11 -35.35 50.61
CA LYS A 382 74.93 -35.94 51.95
C LYS A 382 76.05 -36.91 52.31
N ILE A 383 76.58 -37.66 51.35
CA ILE A 383 77.73 -38.57 51.54
C ILE A 383 79.02 -37.76 51.69
N THR A 384 79.23 -36.74 50.84
CA THR A 384 80.40 -35.85 50.89
C THR A 384 80.39 -34.95 52.15
N ARG A 385 79.20 -34.60 52.66
CA ARG A 385 79.01 -33.90 53.95
C ARG A 385 78.78 -34.85 55.13
N GLY A 386 79.00 -36.16 54.97
CA GLY A 386 78.99 -37.11 56.07
C GLY A 386 79.98 -36.72 57.18
N PRO A 387 79.92 -37.32 58.39
CA PRO A 387 80.43 -36.76 59.66
C PRO A 387 81.94 -36.55 59.78
N ARG A 388 82.71 -36.56 58.69
CA ARG A 388 84.17 -36.36 58.66
C ARG A 388 84.61 -34.91 58.46
N HIS A 389 83.69 -33.95 58.31
CA HIS A 389 84.04 -32.53 58.13
C HIS A 389 83.67 -31.59 59.29
N GLN A 390 83.15 -32.08 60.42
CA GLN A 390 83.10 -31.28 61.65
C GLN A 390 84.40 -31.36 62.49
N ASN A 391 85.38 -32.20 62.13
CA ASN A 391 86.63 -32.39 62.89
C ASN A 391 87.92 -32.08 62.12
N LYS A 392 87.88 -31.25 61.07
CA LYS A 392 89.09 -30.70 60.43
C LYS A 392 88.93 -29.22 60.12
N ALA A 393 88.74 -28.43 61.17
CA ALA A 393 89.19 -27.04 61.23
C ALA A 393 90.40 -26.97 62.17
N ARG A 394 91.44 -27.73 61.85
CA ARG A 394 92.80 -27.55 62.34
C ARG A 394 93.73 -28.25 61.37
N THR A 395 94.76 -27.51 60.97
CA THR A 395 95.93 -27.87 60.16
C THR A 395 95.74 -28.09 58.66
N ASP A 396 96.33 -27.14 57.93
CA ASP A 396 97.06 -27.26 56.68
C ASP A 396 96.28 -27.34 55.35
N GLY A 397 96.21 -26.17 54.70
CA GLY A 397 97.05 -25.88 53.53
C GLY A 397 96.88 -26.80 52.31
N VAL A 398 96.51 -26.15 51.19
CA VAL A 398 96.56 -26.62 49.80
C VAL A 398 95.35 -27.45 49.35
N VAL A 399 94.38 -26.76 48.76
CA VAL A 399 93.38 -27.37 47.86
C VAL A 399 93.93 -27.25 46.44
N PRO A 400 94.16 -28.36 45.70
CA PRO A 400 94.39 -28.26 44.27
C PRO A 400 93.06 -27.99 43.57
N MET A 401 93.10 -27.04 42.63
CA MET A 401 92.10 -26.82 41.60
C MET A 401 91.70 -28.16 40.97
N VAL A 402 90.42 -28.50 41.07
CA VAL A 402 89.77 -29.41 40.13
C VAL A 402 88.88 -28.54 39.26
N SER A 403 89.38 -28.23 38.07
CA SER A 403 88.57 -27.73 36.95
C SER A 403 87.50 -28.76 36.64
N LEU A 404 86.25 -28.43 36.93
CA LEU A 404 85.11 -28.99 36.22
C LEU A 404 84.78 -28.00 35.12
N GLU A 405 85.15 -28.36 33.90
CA GLU A 405 84.73 -27.67 32.68
C GLU A 405 83.19 -27.56 32.63
N PRO A 406 82.64 -26.46 32.11
CA PRO A 406 81.22 -26.32 31.91
C PRO A 406 80.81 -27.05 30.63
N ILE A 407 80.09 -28.18 30.75
CA ILE A 407 79.33 -28.72 29.62
C ILE A 407 78.02 -27.92 29.55
N ILE A 408 78.08 -26.77 28.90
CA ILE A 408 76.90 -26.13 28.30
C ILE A 408 77.11 -26.24 26.79
N GLU A 409 76.60 -27.32 26.20
CA GLU A 409 76.35 -27.35 24.77
C GLU A 409 75.05 -26.55 24.54
N MET A 410 75.19 -25.26 24.23
CA MET A 410 74.10 -24.47 23.69
C MET A 410 73.73 -25.04 22.32
N ALA A 411 72.57 -25.69 22.23
CA ALA A 411 71.93 -25.94 20.95
C ALA A 411 71.58 -24.59 20.29
N PRO A 412 71.83 -24.41 18.99
CA PRO A 412 71.60 -23.14 18.31
C PRO A 412 70.10 -22.85 18.21
N ILE A 413 69.72 -21.64 18.63
CA ILE A 413 68.41 -21.04 18.37
C ILE A 413 68.24 -20.95 16.84
N PRO A 414 67.22 -21.56 16.23
CA PRO A 414 66.87 -21.24 14.85
C PRO A 414 66.23 -19.84 14.81
N PRO A 415 66.53 -19.03 13.78
CA PRO A 415 66.09 -17.65 13.70
C PRO A 415 64.55 -17.58 13.63
N MET A 416 63.97 -16.64 14.40
CA MET A 416 62.58 -16.26 14.25
C MET A 416 62.32 -15.88 12.78
N ALA A 417 61.43 -16.62 12.13
CA ALA A 417 60.81 -16.16 10.90
C ALA A 417 60.02 -14.87 11.19
N PRO A 418 60.02 -13.90 10.25
CA PRO A 418 59.55 -12.56 10.50
C PRO A 418 58.03 -12.51 10.76
N ALA A 419 57.64 -11.54 11.58
CA ALA A 419 56.25 -11.17 11.79
C ALA A 419 55.56 -10.94 10.44
N VAL A 420 54.55 -11.75 10.14
CA VAL A 420 53.60 -11.47 9.07
C VAL A 420 52.72 -10.33 9.58
N GLU A 421 53.01 -9.12 9.12
CA GLU A 421 52.11 -7.98 9.27
C GLU A 421 50.75 -8.31 8.64
N PRO A 422 49.63 -7.94 9.28
CA PRO A 422 48.32 -8.03 8.62
C PRO A 422 48.27 -7.08 7.42
N PRO A 423 47.62 -7.46 6.31
CA PRO A 423 47.62 -6.65 5.10
C PRO A 423 46.96 -5.29 5.34
N SER A 424 47.76 -4.25 5.07
CA SER A 424 47.33 -2.86 4.92
C SER A 424 46.41 -2.73 3.72
N ILE A 425 45.13 -2.42 3.95
CA ILE A 425 44.23 -1.93 2.91
C ILE A 425 44.40 -0.41 2.83
N LYS A 426 45.29 0.03 1.94
CA LYS A 426 45.31 1.41 1.46
C LYS A 426 44.33 1.55 0.30
N GLY A 427 43.25 2.28 0.58
CA GLY A 427 42.76 3.39 -0.24
C GLY A 427 42.00 3.07 -1.53
N VAL A 428 40.71 3.39 -1.52
CA VAL A 428 40.18 4.34 -2.50
C VAL A 428 39.37 5.40 -1.74
N ILE A 429 39.78 6.63 -1.99
CA ILE A 429 39.27 7.88 -1.44
C ILE A 429 38.29 8.47 -2.48
N SER A 430 37.20 9.05 -1.95
CA SER A 430 36.40 10.17 -2.47
C SER A 430 35.25 9.94 -3.47
N PRO A 431 34.28 10.89 -3.55
CA PRO A 431 34.21 12.18 -2.86
C PRO A 431 32.93 12.51 -2.08
N ALA A 432 33.14 13.53 -1.27
CA ALA A 432 32.24 14.39 -0.54
C ALA A 432 30.97 14.83 -1.28
N ARG A 433 29.94 14.97 -0.44
CA ARG A 433 28.78 15.85 -0.56
C ARG A 433 29.21 17.28 -0.94
N GLN A 434 28.55 17.86 -1.94
CA GLN A 434 28.28 19.30 -1.99
C GLN A 434 26.91 19.54 -1.36
N GLY A 435 26.88 20.48 -0.42
CA GLY A 435 25.66 21.00 0.19
C GLY A 435 24.97 22.00 -0.74
N GLY A 436 23.66 22.08 -0.57
CA GLY A 436 22.79 23.08 -1.16
C GLY A 436 21.48 23.13 -0.39
N ASP A 437 21.33 24.23 0.32
CA ASP A 437 20.10 24.98 0.58
C ASP A 437 19.01 24.45 1.54
N ILE A 438 18.98 25.21 2.64
CA ILE A 438 17.89 25.57 3.54
C ILE A 438 16.60 25.88 2.75
N GLN A 439 15.49 25.22 3.10
CA GLN A 439 14.15 25.85 3.14
C GLN A 439 13.10 25.02 3.91
N GLU A 440 12.59 25.67 4.95
CA GLU A 440 11.20 25.71 5.46
C GLU A 440 10.45 24.43 5.90
N GLU A 441 10.16 24.39 7.20
CA GLU A 441 9.06 23.64 7.82
C GLU A 441 7.69 24.12 7.33
N PRO A 442 6.69 23.21 7.27
CA PRO A 442 5.33 23.58 7.60
C PRO A 442 4.79 22.81 8.80
N LYS A 443 4.22 23.60 9.71
CA LYS A 443 3.46 23.22 10.92
C LYS A 443 2.31 22.26 10.60
N THR A 444 2.21 21.16 11.33
CA THR A 444 1.00 20.32 11.39
C THR A 444 -0.05 20.94 12.33
N PRO A 445 -1.33 21.05 11.92
CA PRO A 445 -2.39 21.53 12.80
C PRO A 445 -2.89 20.43 13.77
N LYS A 446 -3.43 20.92 14.88
CA LYS A 446 -3.84 20.23 16.10
C LYS A 446 -4.93 19.17 15.85
N HIS A 447 -4.78 18.01 16.50
CA HIS A 447 -5.86 17.03 16.67
C HIS A 447 -6.99 17.59 17.53
N THR A 448 -8.19 17.65 16.97
CA THR A 448 -9.44 17.85 17.73
C THR A 448 -9.87 16.49 18.29
N VAL A 449 -9.89 16.38 19.62
CA VAL A 449 -10.43 15.23 20.35
C VAL A 449 -11.94 15.18 20.17
N ILE A 450 -12.47 14.14 19.54
CA ILE A 450 -13.90 13.85 19.56
C ILE A 450 -14.17 12.96 20.78
N SER A 451 -14.96 13.50 21.70
CA SER A 451 -15.39 12.90 22.98
C SER A 451 -16.01 11.51 22.81
N SER A 452 -15.74 10.65 23.79
CA SER A 452 -16.25 9.29 23.99
C SER A 452 -17.78 9.17 23.98
N GLU A 453 -18.50 10.29 24.12
CA GLU A 453 -19.97 10.34 24.05
C GLU A 453 -20.53 10.06 22.65
N SER A 454 -19.73 10.28 21.58
CA SER A 454 -20.17 10.01 20.20
C SER A 454 -20.18 8.51 19.86
N ARG A 455 -19.48 7.67 20.64
CA ARG A 455 -19.38 6.23 20.41
C ARG A 455 -20.54 5.45 21.03
N ALA A 456 -21.21 6.01 22.04
CA ALA A 456 -22.35 5.40 22.71
C ALA A 456 -23.66 5.48 21.89
N ALA A 457 -23.84 6.53 21.07
CA ALA A 457 -25.04 6.71 20.25
C ALA A 457 -25.11 5.74 19.06
N LEU A 458 -23.97 5.21 18.58
CA LEU A 458 -23.91 4.29 17.45
C LEU A 458 -24.18 2.82 17.82
N HIS A 459 -24.03 2.46 19.10
CA HIS A 459 -24.25 1.09 19.57
C HIS A 459 -25.72 0.78 19.93
N GLN A 460 -26.61 1.77 20.02
CA GLN A 460 -28.03 1.53 20.31
C GLN A 460 -28.89 1.30 19.06
N LEU A 461 -28.35 1.44 17.83
CA LEU A 461 -29.12 1.31 16.58
C LEU A 461 -28.96 -0.04 15.86
N THR A 462 -28.18 -0.98 16.38
CA THR A 462 -27.96 -2.30 15.72
C THR A 462 -28.63 -3.48 16.42
N SER A 463 -29.49 -3.21 17.41
CA SER A 463 -30.26 -4.25 18.11
C SER A 463 -31.74 -3.90 18.13
N LYS A 464 -32.43 -4.12 17.01
CA LYS A 464 -33.80 -4.69 16.90
C LYS A 464 -34.27 -4.63 15.45
N GLY A 465 -34.70 -5.77 14.94
CA GLY A 465 -35.18 -5.94 13.59
C GLY A 465 -36.55 -5.31 13.34
N ASN A 466 -36.82 -5.10 12.04
CA ASN A 466 -38.10 -4.97 11.37
C ASN A 466 -39.29 -4.46 12.20
N GLU A 467 -39.65 -3.20 11.99
CA GLU A 467 -41.02 -2.79 11.67
C GLU A 467 -41.00 -1.36 11.09
N SER A 468 -41.85 -1.10 10.11
CA SER A 468 -41.99 0.18 9.43
C SER A 468 -42.43 1.27 10.41
N ALA A 469 -41.61 2.30 10.61
CA ALA A 469 -41.99 3.51 11.31
C ALA A 469 -41.43 4.74 10.55
N PRO A 470 -42.16 5.87 10.55
CA PRO A 470 -41.76 7.06 9.80
C PRO A 470 -40.48 7.66 10.37
N VAL A 471 -39.64 8.18 9.48
CA VAL A 471 -38.40 8.88 9.82
C VAL A 471 -38.73 10.00 10.82
N PRO A 472 -38.08 10.06 12.00
CA PRO A 472 -38.36 11.11 12.98
C PRO A 472 -38.06 12.50 12.39
N ASP A 473 -38.98 13.45 12.55
CA ASP A 473 -38.89 14.85 12.08
C ASP A 473 -37.57 15.55 12.47
N ALA A 474 -36.92 15.08 13.53
CA ALA A 474 -35.61 15.55 13.98
C ALA A 474 -34.48 15.28 12.95
N ILE A 475 -34.57 14.21 12.17
CA ILE A 475 -33.58 13.88 11.13
C ILE A 475 -33.80 14.75 9.89
N TYR A 476 -35.06 15.00 9.54
CA TYR A 476 -35.41 15.88 8.42
C TYR A 476 -34.95 17.32 8.69
N HIS A 477 -35.22 17.84 9.89
CA HIS A 477 -34.73 19.17 10.28
C HIS A 477 -33.21 19.27 10.27
N ARG A 478 -32.49 18.24 10.75
CA ARG A 478 -31.02 18.26 10.81
C ARG A 478 -30.36 18.16 9.42
N LEU A 479 -30.97 17.41 8.51
CA LEU A 479 -30.56 17.38 7.09
C LEU A 479 -30.87 18.71 6.39
N GLN A 480 -31.98 19.38 6.75
CA GLN A 480 -32.33 20.70 6.23
C GLN A 480 -31.38 21.78 6.76
N THR A 481 -30.94 21.71 8.03
CA THR A 481 -29.93 22.61 8.60
C THR A 481 -28.57 22.41 7.94
N LEU A 482 -28.16 21.16 7.69
CA LEU A 482 -26.91 20.85 6.98
C LEU A 482 -26.94 21.32 5.52
N ARG A 483 -28.11 21.24 4.87
CA ARG A 483 -28.30 21.76 3.51
C ARG A 483 -28.19 23.29 3.47
N LEU A 484 -28.79 23.99 4.42
CA LEU A 484 -28.70 25.45 4.53
C LEU A 484 -27.28 25.92 4.86
N LEU A 485 -26.55 25.20 5.73
CA LEU A 485 -25.14 25.47 6.02
C LEU A 485 -24.25 25.23 4.79
N SER A 486 -24.52 24.20 3.99
CA SER A 486 -23.78 23.94 2.75
C SER A 486 -24.02 25.01 1.68
N GLN A 487 -25.23 25.58 1.62
CA GLN A 487 -25.55 26.67 0.70
C GLN A 487 -24.93 28.00 1.14
N SER A 488 -24.88 28.28 2.46
CA SER A 488 -24.21 29.45 3.03
C SER A 488 -22.70 29.45 2.80
N LEU A 489 -22.05 28.29 2.81
CA LEU A 489 -20.61 28.16 2.59
C LEU A 489 -20.21 28.26 1.09
N LEU A 490 -21.16 28.03 0.18
CA LEU A 490 -20.96 28.17 -1.26
C LEU A 490 -21.23 29.60 -1.78
N SER A 491 -21.96 30.42 -1.01
CA SER A 491 -22.23 31.83 -1.35
C SER A 491 -21.14 32.81 -0.89
N ASP A 492 -20.18 32.38 -0.06
CA ASP A 492 -19.16 33.26 0.56
C ASP A 492 -17.80 33.26 -0.19
N THR A 493 -17.73 32.65 -1.38
CA THR A 493 -16.53 32.64 -2.23
C THR A 493 -16.64 33.55 -3.45
N GLY A 494 -17.42 34.64 -3.36
CA GLY A 494 -17.61 35.61 -4.45
C GLY A 494 -17.29 37.05 -4.05
N HIS A 495 -16.27 37.61 -4.70
CA HIS A 495 -15.91 39.04 -4.80
C HIS A 495 -15.23 39.73 -3.60
N ARG A 496 -13.90 39.83 -3.72
CA ARG A 496 -13.15 41.03 -3.31
C ARG A 496 -12.65 41.72 -4.58
N PRO A 497 -12.98 42.99 -4.84
CA PRO A 497 -12.39 43.75 -5.94
C PRO A 497 -11.04 44.32 -5.49
N ASP A 498 -10.00 44.10 -6.29
CA ASP A 498 -8.85 44.97 -6.43
C ASP A 498 -8.73 45.33 -7.92
#